data_AF-A0A812PTH0-F1
#
_entry.id   AF-A0A812PTH0-F1
#
_cell.length_a   1.000
_cell.length_b   1.000
_cell.length_c   1.000
_cell.angle_alpha   90.00
_cell.angle_beta   90.00
_cell.angle_gamma   90.00
#
_symmetry.space_group_name_H-M   'P 1'
#
loop_
_entity.id
_entity.type
_entity.pdbx_description
1 polymer ?
#
loop_
_entity_poly.entity_id
_entity_poly.type
_entity_poly.pdbx_seq_one_letter_code
_entity_poly.pdbx_strand_id
1 'polypeptide(L)'
;MLRDLSDLSGLVGHEDDESLLILDCEGGNNAMAAIRTLVNVFGLLLGSQVVFVANGMATEQALQTLGMSLAARSLLRLESCKLPEQELVFVVNKNTLRYEGSALEKILEQKFQPDDPGRQELRDTVRECFPHRSFFTVPLMGMPAFDESLRALRSHLVSHRKPLEMGGIFVNGRHLAGVMELVVAEVQKSQQVNVPSMNRYVIYEGFLVPLTQDLSDLAQSQLPELSDYDPALEERNPIEATLRRFDEACSHLSTATSVEALKVEARQLLSSKLWDVWRWLEAKNEVLGNEIRDSVQETREVEISSAKSLVGGAGLLSEVVVTKQLFREEGRTVLYRKKGGHPECLPWKSLGTTVTRTKEFAFDSLPALPKLRGSLLKTSPNTLRAMLRLLRVDQQPRLCVLQDGHFMWFEDASKAAQAGDQAKGCINFLVHRAQIRQHSDTAFVIFPAEPHGWREPSSFTGDSQRSFSFDACDVHTCTQWIEAVAEHIRFGNLAAEQLGAALGWHVKVQKPMWSQLQPDGLNDSQV
;
A
#
# COMPACT_ATOMS: atom_id res chain seq x y z
N MET A 1 -9.91 -4.68 -26.50
CA MET A 1 -11.07 -5.49 -26.93
C MET A 1 -11.69 -6.10 -25.69
N LEU A 2 -12.61 -5.38 -25.03
CA LEU A 2 -13.44 -5.97 -23.99
C LEU A 2 -14.53 -6.74 -24.74
N ARG A 3 -14.47 -8.07 -24.75
CA ARG A 3 -15.62 -8.87 -25.19
C ARG A 3 -16.77 -8.54 -24.25
N ASP A 4 -17.86 -8.04 -24.80
CA ASP A 4 -19.06 -7.71 -24.06
C ASP A 4 -19.58 -9.02 -23.44
N LEU A 5 -19.71 -9.10 -22.12
CA LEU A 5 -20.07 -10.34 -21.40
C LEU A 5 -21.52 -10.76 -21.65
N SER A 6 -22.29 -9.93 -22.36
CA SER A 6 -23.52 -10.38 -23.03
C SER A 6 -23.26 -11.55 -24.01
N ASP A 7 -22.02 -11.74 -24.51
CA ASP A 7 -21.60 -12.91 -25.29
C ASP A 7 -21.40 -14.21 -24.47
N LEU A 8 -21.49 -14.19 -23.13
CA LEU A 8 -21.62 -15.45 -22.38
C LEU A 8 -22.95 -16.16 -22.70
N SER A 9 -23.90 -15.45 -23.32
CA SER A 9 -25.04 -16.06 -24.00
C SER A 9 -24.62 -17.06 -25.09
N GLY A 10 -23.42 -16.96 -25.66
CA GLY A 10 -22.90 -17.95 -26.60
C GLY A 10 -22.67 -19.34 -26.01
N LEU A 11 -22.61 -19.48 -24.68
CA LEU A 11 -22.62 -20.79 -24.00
C LEU A 11 -24.04 -21.36 -23.86
N VAL A 12 -25.06 -20.51 -23.94
CA VAL A 12 -26.49 -20.87 -23.95
C VAL A 12 -26.96 -20.78 -25.40
N GLY A 13 -26.72 -21.85 -26.17
CA GLY A 13 -26.85 -21.87 -27.63
C GLY A 13 -28.00 -21.02 -28.20
N HIS A 14 -27.68 -20.11 -29.12
CA HIS A 14 -28.67 -19.39 -29.92
C HIS A 14 -29.50 -20.41 -30.73
N GLU A 15 -30.83 -20.19 -30.80
CA GLU A 15 -31.78 -21.05 -31.54
C GLU A 15 -31.42 -21.24 -33.03
N ASP A 16 -30.55 -20.38 -33.59
CA ASP A 16 -30.14 -20.40 -35.00
C ASP A 16 -29.02 -21.41 -35.33
N ASP A 17 -28.39 -22.05 -34.34
CA ASP A 17 -27.26 -23.00 -34.53
C ASP A 17 -27.61 -24.46 -34.11
N GLU A 18 -28.86 -24.87 -34.28
CA GLU A 18 -29.26 -26.26 -34.03
C GLU A 18 -28.70 -27.23 -35.09
N SER A 19 -28.00 -28.27 -34.62
CA SER A 19 -27.56 -29.39 -35.46
C SER A 19 -28.44 -30.61 -35.23
N LEU A 20 -29.01 -31.16 -36.32
CA LEU A 20 -29.75 -32.43 -36.27
C LEU A 20 -28.80 -33.61 -36.54
N LEU A 21 -28.60 -34.46 -35.54
CA LEU A 21 -27.90 -35.72 -35.69
C LEU A 21 -28.89 -36.86 -35.93
N ILE A 22 -28.66 -37.63 -37.00
CA ILE A 22 -29.41 -38.85 -37.29
C ILE A 22 -28.45 -40.04 -37.11
N LEU A 23 -28.78 -40.91 -36.17
CA LEU A 23 -28.05 -42.15 -35.91
C LEU A 23 -28.80 -43.31 -36.56
N ASP A 24 -28.24 -43.86 -37.64
CA ASP A 24 -28.73 -45.10 -38.25
C ASP A 24 -28.08 -46.29 -37.55
N CYS A 25 -28.92 -47.16 -36.98
CA CYS A 25 -28.51 -48.22 -36.07
C CYS A 25 -28.70 -49.60 -36.72
N GLU A 26 -27.72 -50.49 -36.57
CA GLU A 26 -27.86 -51.88 -37.05
C GLU A 26 -29.04 -52.57 -36.35
N GLY A 27 -29.89 -53.25 -37.14
CA GLY A 27 -31.08 -53.93 -36.64
C GLY A 27 -30.78 -55.12 -35.74
N GLY A 28 -31.54 -55.25 -34.65
CA GLY A 28 -31.33 -56.28 -33.63
C GLY A 28 -31.59 -57.75 -34.04
N ASN A 29 -31.95 -58.03 -35.30
CA ASN A 29 -32.29 -59.39 -35.73
C ASN A 29 -31.07 -60.26 -36.07
N ASN A 30 -29.86 -59.69 -36.02
CA ASN A 30 -28.61 -60.43 -36.22
C ASN A 30 -28.11 -61.02 -34.90
N ALA A 31 -28.41 -62.30 -34.66
CA ALA A 31 -28.09 -63.01 -33.41
C ALA A 31 -26.58 -63.12 -33.10
N MET A 32 -25.71 -62.87 -34.07
CA MET A 32 -24.25 -63.04 -33.94
C MET A 32 -23.49 -61.74 -33.63
N ALA A 33 -24.16 -60.59 -33.58
CA ALA A 33 -23.49 -59.30 -33.39
C ALA A 33 -23.34 -58.94 -31.90
N ALA A 34 -22.16 -59.21 -31.33
CA ALA A 34 -21.78 -58.73 -29.98
C ALA A 34 -21.88 -57.18 -29.83
N ILE A 35 -21.89 -56.46 -30.96
CA ILE A 35 -21.99 -55.00 -31.07
C ILE A 35 -23.42 -54.49 -30.82
N ARG A 36 -24.45 -55.35 -30.88
CA ARG A 36 -25.86 -54.95 -30.75
C ARG A 36 -26.15 -54.19 -29.46
N THR A 37 -25.59 -54.65 -28.34
CA THR A 37 -25.86 -54.05 -27.04
C THR A 37 -25.28 -52.63 -26.96
N LEU A 38 -24.14 -52.40 -27.60
CA LEU A 38 -23.47 -51.09 -27.67
C LEU A 38 -24.28 -50.11 -28.53
N VAL A 39 -24.81 -50.54 -29.68
CA VAL A 39 -25.69 -49.71 -30.52
C VAL A 39 -26.95 -49.27 -29.76
N ASN A 40 -27.58 -50.19 -29.02
CA ASN A 40 -28.73 -49.87 -28.18
C ASN A 40 -28.38 -48.91 -27.05
N VAL A 41 -27.23 -49.10 -26.39
CA VAL A 41 -26.72 -48.19 -25.37
C VAL A 41 -26.53 -46.78 -25.93
N PHE A 42 -25.96 -46.64 -27.14
CA PHE A 42 -25.82 -45.34 -27.80
C PHE A 42 -27.17 -44.67 -28.09
N GLY A 43 -28.14 -45.42 -28.64
CA GLY A 43 -29.48 -44.89 -28.89
C GLY A 43 -30.19 -44.43 -27.61
N LEU A 44 -30.04 -45.19 -26.51
CA LEU A 44 -30.64 -44.85 -25.22
C LEU A 44 -29.95 -43.72 -24.47
N LEU A 45 -28.65 -43.50 -24.70
CA LEU A 45 -27.89 -42.43 -24.03
C LEU A 45 -27.95 -41.10 -24.79
N LEU A 46 -27.90 -41.15 -26.12
CA LEU A 46 -27.68 -39.96 -26.96
C LEU A 46 -28.94 -39.52 -27.72
N GLY A 47 -29.93 -40.41 -27.87
CA GLY A 47 -31.17 -40.07 -28.57
C GLY A 47 -32.06 -39.17 -27.72
N SER A 48 -32.49 -38.02 -28.22
CA SER A 48 -33.66 -37.32 -27.66
C SER A 48 -34.97 -37.90 -28.17
N GLN A 49 -34.92 -38.55 -29.34
CA GLN A 49 -36.01 -39.33 -29.93
C GLN A 49 -35.51 -40.70 -30.38
N VAL A 50 -36.26 -41.75 -30.06
CA VAL A 50 -35.97 -43.13 -30.45
C VAL A 50 -37.04 -43.58 -31.44
N VAL A 51 -36.64 -43.80 -32.69
CA VAL A 51 -37.54 -44.30 -33.74
C VAL A 51 -37.45 -45.81 -33.80
N PHE A 52 -38.48 -46.50 -33.28
CA PHE A 52 -38.56 -47.95 -33.33
C PHE A 52 -39.40 -48.40 -34.53
N VAL A 53 -38.80 -49.13 -35.46
CA VAL A 53 -39.46 -49.55 -36.71
C VAL A 53 -39.84 -51.02 -36.66
N ALA A 54 -41.13 -51.30 -36.60
CA ALA A 54 -41.73 -52.63 -36.76
C ALA A 54 -42.10 -52.88 -38.23
N ASN A 55 -41.93 -54.12 -38.70
CA ASN A 55 -42.26 -54.49 -40.08
C ASN A 55 -43.67 -55.13 -40.17
N GLY A 56 -44.54 -54.53 -40.99
CA GLY A 56 -45.87 -55.02 -41.34
C GLY A 56 -46.95 -54.76 -40.29
N MET A 57 -46.68 -55.07 -39.02
CA MET A 57 -47.66 -55.02 -37.93
C MET A 57 -47.04 -54.72 -36.56
N ALA A 58 -47.80 -54.06 -35.69
CA ALA A 58 -47.48 -53.91 -34.27
C ALA A 58 -47.88 -55.20 -33.52
N THR A 59 -46.92 -56.10 -33.31
CA THR A 59 -47.11 -57.40 -32.65
C THR A 59 -46.43 -57.45 -31.27
N GLU A 60 -46.77 -58.47 -30.49
CA GLU A 60 -46.05 -58.73 -29.24
C GLU A 60 -44.59 -59.06 -29.44
N GLN A 61 -44.24 -59.69 -30.56
CA GLN A 61 -42.84 -59.92 -30.92
C GLN A 61 -42.10 -58.59 -31.15
N ALA A 62 -42.77 -57.59 -31.74
CA ALA A 62 -42.19 -56.25 -31.92
C ALA A 62 -41.96 -55.57 -30.56
N LEU A 63 -42.92 -55.66 -29.64
CA LEU A 63 -42.73 -55.14 -28.28
C LEU A 63 -41.64 -55.88 -27.51
N GLN A 64 -41.55 -57.21 -27.62
CA GLN A 64 -40.45 -57.98 -27.03
C GLN A 64 -39.09 -57.56 -27.59
N THR A 65 -39.03 -57.22 -28.88
CA THR A 65 -37.80 -56.71 -29.51
C THR A 65 -37.41 -55.33 -28.99
N LEU A 66 -38.38 -54.45 -28.80
CA LEU A 66 -38.17 -53.17 -28.11
C LEU A 66 -37.70 -53.41 -26.67
N GLY A 67 -38.33 -54.33 -25.95
CA GLY A 67 -37.95 -54.75 -24.59
C GLY A 67 -36.52 -55.25 -24.47
N MET A 68 -36.09 -56.11 -25.40
CA MET A 68 -34.69 -56.56 -25.46
C MET A 68 -33.72 -55.40 -25.70
N SER A 69 -34.15 -54.38 -26.45
CA SER A 69 -33.33 -53.18 -26.69
C SER A 69 -33.26 -52.32 -25.43
N LEU A 70 -34.38 -52.19 -24.71
CA LEU A 70 -34.44 -51.54 -23.40
C LEU A 70 -33.66 -52.29 -22.31
N ALA A 71 -33.52 -53.62 -22.41
CA ALA A 71 -32.70 -54.38 -21.48
C ALA A 71 -31.23 -53.93 -21.50
N ALA A 72 -30.75 -53.31 -22.58
CA ALA A 72 -29.42 -52.69 -22.63
C ALA A 72 -29.26 -51.53 -21.62
N ARG A 73 -30.35 -50.95 -21.12
CA ARG A 73 -30.34 -49.97 -20.01
C ARG A 73 -29.76 -50.56 -18.73
N SER A 74 -29.79 -51.88 -18.53
CA SER A 74 -29.12 -52.55 -17.41
C SER A 74 -27.59 -52.40 -17.44
N LEU A 75 -27.00 -52.07 -18.59
CA LEU A 75 -25.58 -51.75 -18.71
C LEU A 75 -25.26 -50.32 -18.25
N LEU A 76 -26.28 -49.48 -18.04
CA LEU A 76 -26.13 -48.08 -17.63
C LEU A 76 -26.18 -48.01 -16.10
N ARG A 77 -25.06 -47.60 -15.49
CA ARG A 77 -25.01 -47.26 -14.08
C ARG A 77 -25.53 -45.83 -13.91
N LEU A 78 -26.77 -45.73 -13.44
CA LEU A 78 -27.46 -44.45 -13.25
C LEU A 78 -27.15 -43.81 -11.90
N GLU A 79 -26.91 -44.60 -10.85
CA GLU A 79 -26.73 -44.12 -9.47
C GLU A 79 -27.82 -43.08 -9.08
N SER A 80 -27.45 -41.80 -8.97
CA SER A 80 -28.33 -40.67 -8.65
C SER A 80 -28.75 -39.85 -9.87
N CYS A 81 -28.26 -40.21 -11.06
CA CYS A 81 -28.55 -39.52 -12.31
C CYS A 81 -29.76 -40.14 -13.01
N LYS A 82 -30.52 -39.32 -13.72
CA LYS A 82 -31.57 -39.79 -14.63
C LYS A 82 -31.04 -39.75 -16.07
N LEU A 83 -31.51 -40.65 -16.91
CA LEU A 83 -31.32 -40.52 -18.34
C LEU A 83 -32.10 -39.30 -18.86
N PRO A 84 -31.63 -38.65 -19.94
CA PRO A 84 -32.43 -37.66 -20.63
C PRO A 84 -33.80 -38.22 -20.98
N GLU A 85 -34.85 -37.40 -20.88
CA GLU A 85 -36.18 -37.83 -21.31
C GLU A 85 -36.18 -38.07 -22.83
N GLN A 86 -36.62 -39.26 -23.23
CA GLN A 86 -36.66 -39.67 -24.63
C GLN A 86 -38.11 -39.80 -25.10
N GLU A 87 -38.38 -39.38 -26.33
CA GLU A 87 -39.64 -39.69 -27.01
C GLU A 87 -39.50 -40.99 -27.82
N LEU A 88 -40.45 -41.91 -27.66
CA LEU A 88 -40.55 -43.08 -28.53
C LEU A 88 -41.46 -42.78 -29.73
N VAL A 89 -40.93 -42.92 -30.94
CA VAL A 89 -41.72 -42.89 -32.18
C VAL A 89 -41.81 -44.31 -32.72
N PHE A 90 -42.93 -44.98 -32.44
CA PHE A 90 -43.18 -46.34 -32.88
C PHE A 90 -43.76 -46.34 -34.29
N VAL A 91 -43.02 -46.87 -35.25
CA VAL A 91 -43.38 -46.86 -36.67
C VAL A 91 -43.67 -48.27 -37.16
N VAL A 92 -44.88 -48.53 -37.65
CA VAL A 92 -45.19 -49.76 -38.39
C VAL A 92 -44.97 -49.51 -39.88
N ASN A 93 -43.82 -49.94 -40.40
CA ASN A 93 -43.47 -49.83 -41.81
C ASN A 93 -44.11 -50.94 -42.63
N LYS A 94 -44.42 -50.69 -43.91
CA LYS A 94 -45.13 -51.63 -44.81
C LYS A 94 -46.47 -52.10 -44.23
N ASN A 95 -47.16 -51.21 -43.52
CA ASN A 95 -48.40 -51.53 -42.84
C ASN A 95 -49.53 -51.82 -43.86
N THR A 96 -50.23 -52.95 -43.69
CA THR A 96 -51.41 -53.31 -44.48
C THR A 96 -52.72 -53.26 -43.66
N LEU A 97 -52.62 -52.98 -42.36
CA LEU A 97 -53.75 -52.94 -41.43
C LEU A 97 -54.18 -51.49 -41.15
N ARG A 98 -55.44 -51.28 -40.76
CA ARG A 98 -55.91 -49.96 -40.34
C ARG A 98 -55.71 -49.82 -38.83
N TYR A 99 -54.65 -49.12 -38.43
CA TYR A 99 -54.43 -48.76 -37.03
C TYR A 99 -54.95 -47.34 -36.76
N GLU A 100 -55.47 -47.13 -35.56
CA GLU A 100 -55.75 -45.80 -35.04
C GLU A 100 -54.48 -45.19 -34.44
N GLY A 101 -54.40 -43.86 -34.34
CA GLY A 101 -53.25 -43.17 -33.71
C GLY A 101 -53.03 -43.56 -32.23
N SER A 102 -54.07 -44.03 -31.54
CA SER A 102 -54.01 -44.54 -30.16
C SER A 102 -53.68 -46.03 -30.04
N ALA A 103 -53.36 -46.71 -31.15
CA ALA A 103 -53.15 -48.15 -31.15
C ALA A 103 -52.03 -48.59 -30.18
N LEU A 104 -50.91 -47.85 -30.13
CA LEU A 104 -49.81 -48.17 -29.20
C LEU A 104 -50.26 -48.11 -27.74
N GLU A 105 -50.94 -47.04 -27.34
CA GLU A 105 -51.43 -46.89 -25.96
C GLU A 105 -52.42 -48.00 -25.60
N LYS A 106 -53.34 -48.36 -26.51
CA LYS A 106 -54.24 -49.51 -26.31
C LYS A 106 -53.48 -50.82 -26.11
N ILE A 107 -52.38 -51.04 -26.85
CA ILE A 107 -51.53 -52.21 -26.69
C ILE A 107 -50.83 -52.19 -25.33
N LEU A 108 -50.32 -51.03 -24.87
CA LEU A 108 -49.62 -50.87 -23.61
C LEU A 108 -50.55 -50.91 -22.38
N GLU A 109 -51.81 -50.50 -22.52
CA GLU A 109 -52.84 -50.53 -21.48
C GLU A 109 -53.53 -51.89 -21.33
N GLN A 110 -53.38 -52.77 -22.31
CA GLN A 110 -53.94 -54.11 -22.27
C GLN A 110 -53.44 -54.85 -21.02
N LYS A 111 -54.35 -55.13 -20.09
CA LYS A 111 -54.04 -55.88 -18.88
C LYS A 111 -53.96 -57.37 -19.19
N PHE A 112 -52.90 -58.01 -18.72
CA PHE A 112 -52.74 -59.46 -18.78
C PHE A 112 -53.14 -60.09 -17.45
N GLN A 113 -53.68 -61.30 -17.52
CA GLN A 113 -54.02 -62.08 -16.33
C GLN A 113 -52.75 -62.43 -15.53
N PRO A 114 -52.88 -62.80 -14.24
CA PRO A 114 -51.73 -63.12 -13.37
C PRO A 114 -50.79 -64.19 -13.93
N ASP A 115 -51.22 -64.95 -14.93
CA ASP A 115 -50.48 -66.06 -15.53
C ASP A 115 -49.39 -65.62 -16.54
N ASP A 116 -49.32 -64.33 -16.93
CA ASP A 116 -48.25 -63.79 -17.80
C ASP A 116 -47.70 -62.43 -17.31
N PRO A 117 -46.98 -62.41 -16.18
CA PRO A 117 -46.44 -61.18 -15.59
C PRO A 117 -45.37 -60.50 -16.47
N GLY A 118 -44.64 -61.28 -17.29
CA GLY A 118 -43.55 -60.75 -18.11
C GLY A 118 -44.03 -59.78 -19.20
N ARG A 119 -45.21 -60.02 -19.78
CA ARG A 119 -45.80 -59.09 -20.76
C ARG A 119 -46.25 -57.77 -20.14
N GLN A 120 -46.70 -57.81 -18.90
CA GLN A 120 -47.11 -56.62 -18.15
C GLN A 120 -45.88 -55.81 -17.75
N GLU A 121 -44.85 -56.47 -17.20
CA GLU A 121 -43.57 -55.86 -16.85
C GLU A 121 -42.91 -55.17 -18.05
N LEU A 122 -42.93 -55.81 -19.22
CA LEU A 122 -42.43 -55.22 -20.47
C LEU A 122 -43.14 -53.90 -20.82
N ARG A 123 -44.47 -53.86 -20.72
CA ARG A 123 -45.27 -52.66 -21.03
C ARG A 123 -45.04 -51.56 -20.00
N ASP A 124 -44.94 -51.94 -18.73
CA ASP A 124 -44.60 -51.01 -17.64
C ASP A 124 -43.21 -50.41 -17.89
N THR A 125 -42.23 -51.24 -18.25
CA THR A 125 -40.86 -50.81 -18.62
C THR A 125 -40.88 -49.84 -19.80
N VAL A 126 -41.63 -50.12 -20.87
CA VAL A 126 -41.75 -49.21 -22.02
C VAL A 126 -42.38 -47.88 -21.63
N ARG A 127 -43.44 -47.89 -20.81
CA ARG A 127 -44.12 -46.67 -20.33
C ARG A 127 -43.23 -45.84 -19.43
N GLU A 128 -42.46 -46.48 -18.56
CA GLU A 128 -41.51 -45.82 -17.67
C GLU A 128 -40.33 -45.22 -18.44
N CYS A 129 -39.78 -45.95 -19.42
CA CYS A 129 -38.64 -45.49 -20.21
C CYS A 129 -39.00 -44.35 -21.16
N PHE A 130 -40.21 -44.36 -21.73
CA PHE A 130 -40.65 -43.37 -22.70
C PHE A 130 -41.98 -42.75 -22.26
N PRO A 131 -41.97 -41.70 -21.42
CA PRO A 131 -43.21 -41.04 -21.00
C PRO A 131 -44.00 -40.45 -22.17
N HIS A 132 -43.29 -39.98 -23.20
CA HIS A 132 -43.84 -39.46 -24.44
C HIS A 132 -43.70 -40.49 -25.56
N ARG A 133 -44.82 -40.82 -26.20
CA ARG A 133 -44.89 -41.88 -27.22
C ARG A 133 -45.79 -41.43 -28.35
N SER A 134 -45.35 -41.66 -29.57
CA SER A 134 -46.07 -41.35 -30.80
C SER A 134 -46.13 -42.59 -31.69
N PHE A 135 -47.26 -42.84 -32.33
CA PHE A 135 -47.47 -44.03 -33.16
C PHE A 135 -47.78 -43.64 -34.60
N PHE A 136 -46.98 -44.15 -35.53
CA PHE A 136 -47.13 -43.92 -36.96
C PHE A 136 -47.23 -45.22 -37.72
N THR A 137 -48.00 -45.20 -38.80
CA THR A 137 -48.00 -46.31 -39.77
C THR A 137 -47.63 -45.78 -41.13
N VAL A 138 -46.74 -46.49 -41.80
CA VAL A 138 -46.28 -46.16 -43.15
C VAL A 138 -46.71 -47.32 -44.05
N PRO A 139 -47.66 -47.10 -44.98
CA PRO A 139 -48.09 -48.11 -45.94
C PRO A 139 -46.92 -48.65 -46.79
N LEU A 140 -47.16 -49.70 -47.58
CA LEU A 140 -46.19 -50.12 -48.58
C LEU A 140 -46.04 -49.01 -49.64
N MET A 141 -44.81 -48.76 -50.10
CA MET A 141 -44.56 -47.81 -51.18
C MET A 141 -45.44 -48.14 -52.40
N GLY A 142 -46.17 -47.14 -52.90
CA GLY A 142 -47.14 -47.30 -53.99
C GLY A 142 -48.59 -47.52 -53.54
N MET A 143 -48.86 -47.76 -52.25
CA MET A 143 -50.22 -47.76 -51.72
C MET A 143 -50.76 -46.33 -51.53
N PRO A 144 -52.10 -46.14 -51.56
CA PRO A 144 -52.71 -44.87 -51.19
C PRO A 144 -52.25 -44.42 -49.80
N ALA A 145 -52.11 -43.11 -49.61
CA ALA A 145 -51.65 -42.45 -48.38
C ALA A 145 -50.17 -42.67 -47.99
N PHE A 146 -49.35 -43.41 -48.75
CA PHE A 146 -47.92 -43.57 -48.45
C PHE A 146 -47.18 -42.23 -48.25
N ASP A 147 -47.29 -41.32 -49.23
CA ASP A 147 -46.59 -40.02 -49.18
C ASP A 147 -47.12 -39.11 -48.06
N GLU A 148 -48.42 -39.18 -47.76
CA GLU A 148 -49.04 -38.42 -46.69
C GLU A 148 -48.57 -38.91 -45.32
N SER A 149 -48.60 -40.24 -45.09
CA SER A 149 -48.10 -40.85 -43.87
C SER A 149 -46.61 -40.61 -43.66
N LEU A 150 -45.80 -40.71 -44.71
CA LEU A 150 -44.37 -40.42 -44.63
C LEU A 150 -44.09 -38.94 -44.35
N ARG A 151 -44.84 -38.03 -44.97
CA ARG A 151 -44.74 -36.58 -44.69
C ARG A 151 -45.15 -36.26 -43.26
N ALA A 152 -46.22 -36.88 -42.75
CA ALA A 152 -46.66 -36.72 -41.37
C ALA A 152 -45.58 -37.20 -40.39
N LEU A 153 -45.00 -38.38 -40.63
CA LEU A 153 -43.89 -38.90 -39.82
C LEU A 153 -42.68 -37.94 -39.83
N ARG A 154 -42.23 -37.49 -41.01
CA ARG A 154 -41.11 -36.55 -41.13
C ARG A 154 -41.39 -35.23 -40.42
N SER A 155 -42.58 -34.67 -40.63
CA SER A 155 -43.01 -33.44 -39.98
C SER A 155 -42.98 -33.60 -38.46
N HIS A 156 -43.48 -34.73 -37.94
CA HIS A 156 -43.48 -35.01 -36.50
C HIS A 156 -42.07 -35.08 -35.93
N LEU A 157 -41.17 -35.85 -36.56
CA LEU A 157 -39.78 -35.98 -36.13
C LEU A 157 -39.06 -34.63 -36.08
N VAL A 158 -39.29 -33.78 -37.09
CA VAL A 158 -38.67 -32.45 -37.13
C VAL A 158 -39.30 -31.50 -36.11
N SER A 159 -40.63 -31.50 -35.95
CA SER A 159 -41.33 -30.53 -35.10
C SER A 159 -41.26 -30.84 -33.61
N HIS A 160 -41.05 -32.10 -33.23
CA HIS A 160 -40.97 -32.54 -31.83
C HIS A 160 -39.53 -32.82 -31.37
N ARG A 161 -38.53 -32.49 -32.20
CA ARG A 161 -37.12 -32.64 -31.82
C ARG A 161 -36.86 -31.81 -30.56
N LYS A 162 -36.02 -32.36 -29.69
CA LYS A 162 -35.51 -31.68 -28.50
C LYS A 162 -33.98 -31.73 -28.52
N PRO A 163 -33.30 -30.67 -28.08
CA PRO A 163 -31.86 -30.74 -27.88
C PRO A 163 -31.53 -31.82 -26.84
N LEU A 164 -30.39 -32.49 -27.03
CA LEU A 164 -29.88 -33.41 -26.02
C LEU A 164 -29.38 -32.57 -24.84
N GLU A 165 -29.94 -32.80 -23.66
CA GLU A 165 -29.58 -32.10 -22.44
C GLU A 165 -29.00 -33.07 -21.40
N MET A 166 -27.90 -32.70 -20.77
CA MET A 166 -27.28 -33.44 -19.66
C MET A 166 -27.07 -32.49 -18.48
N GLY A 167 -27.89 -32.66 -17.44
CA GLY A 167 -27.80 -31.91 -16.18
C GLY A 167 -28.00 -30.40 -16.31
N GLY A 168 -28.83 -29.93 -17.25
CA GLY A 168 -29.04 -28.51 -17.52
C GLY A 168 -28.22 -27.96 -18.69
N ILE A 169 -27.28 -28.74 -19.24
CA ILE A 169 -26.40 -28.31 -20.33
C ILE A 169 -26.80 -28.95 -21.65
N PHE A 170 -26.96 -28.14 -22.69
CA PHE A 170 -27.13 -28.63 -24.06
C PHE A 170 -25.82 -29.23 -24.59
N VAL A 171 -25.93 -30.46 -25.11
CA VAL A 171 -24.79 -31.22 -25.63
C VAL A 171 -24.47 -30.73 -27.05
N ASN A 172 -23.35 -30.02 -27.20
CA ASN A 172 -22.82 -29.64 -28.51
C ASN A 172 -22.02 -30.80 -29.15
N GLY A 173 -21.57 -30.60 -30.40
CA GLY A 173 -20.82 -31.63 -31.14
C GLY A 173 -19.53 -32.10 -30.46
N ARG A 174 -18.81 -31.22 -29.76
CA ARG A 174 -17.60 -31.58 -29.01
C ARG A 174 -17.94 -32.42 -27.78
N HIS A 175 -18.95 -32.02 -27.02
CA HIS A 175 -19.45 -32.78 -25.88
C HIS A 175 -19.89 -34.18 -26.32
N LEU A 176 -20.66 -34.26 -27.40
CA LEU A 176 -21.13 -35.51 -27.96
C LEU A 176 -19.98 -36.44 -28.37
N ALA A 177 -18.99 -35.94 -29.11
CA ALA A 177 -17.85 -36.74 -29.54
C ALA A 177 -17.10 -37.34 -28.35
N GLY A 178 -16.81 -36.53 -27.34
CA GLY A 178 -16.12 -37.00 -26.14
C GLY A 178 -16.95 -37.97 -25.30
N VAL A 179 -18.26 -37.75 -25.21
CA VAL A 179 -19.18 -38.72 -24.58
C VAL A 179 -19.16 -40.04 -25.36
N MET A 180 -19.17 -40.01 -26.68
CA MET A 180 -19.11 -41.23 -27.49
C MET A 180 -17.82 -42.01 -27.26
N GLU A 181 -16.68 -41.34 -27.24
CA GLU A 181 -15.38 -41.93 -26.91
C GLU A 181 -15.39 -42.55 -25.50
N LEU A 182 -15.95 -41.84 -24.52
CA LEU A 182 -16.08 -42.31 -23.15
C LEU A 182 -16.94 -43.58 -23.06
N VAL A 183 -18.10 -43.61 -23.73
CA VAL A 183 -18.97 -44.78 -23.79
C VAL A 183 -18.23 -45.98 -24.39
N VAL A 184 -17.54 -45.80 -25.52
CA VAL A 184 -16.77 -46.90 -26.13
C VAL A 184 -15.71 -47.42 -25.16
N ALA A 185 -14.95 -46.52 -24.52
CA ALA A 185 -13.89 -46.89 -23.59
C ALA A 185 -14.44 -47.63 -22.35
N GLU A 186 -15.55 -47.16 -21.77
CA GLU A 186 -16.15 -47.78 -20.59
C GLU A 186 -16.77 -49.16 -20.91
N VAL A 187 -17.46 -49.29 -22.05
CA VAL A 187 -17.98 -50.61 -22.50
C VAL A 187 -16.84 -51.59 -22.75
N GLN A 188 -15.77 -51.18 -23.43
CA GLN A 188 -14.61 -52.05 -23.66
C GLN A 188 -13.95 -52.50 -22.36
N LYS A 189 -13.82 -51.59 -21.39
CA LYS A 189 -13.12 -51.85 -20.13
C LYS A 189 -13.97 -52.63 -19.12
N SER A 190 -15.26 -52.32 -19.02
CA SER A 190 -16.11 -52.74 -17.89
C SER A 190 -17.43 -53.39 -18.30
N GLN A 191 -17.72 -53.46 -19.60
CA GLN A 191 -19.01 -53.92 -20.15
C GLN A 191 -20.21 -53.12 -19.65
N GLN A 192 -19.98 -51.95 -19.05
CA GLN A 192 -20.98 -51.07 -18.47
C GLN A 192 -20.59 -49.62 -18.74
N VAL A 193 -21.58 -48.72 -18.69
CA VAL A 193 -21.39 -47.27 -18.90
C VAL A 193 -21.83 -46.55 -17.65
N ASN A 194 -20.98 -45.66 -17.16
CA ASN A 194 -21.21 -44.86 -15.97
C ASN A 194 -21.73 -43.48 -16.37
N VAL A 195 -23.05 -43.28 -16.22
CA VAL A 195 -23.70 -42.00 -16.57
C VAL A 195 -23.15 -40.83 -15.74
N PRO A 196 -22.84 -40.98 -14.44
CA PRO A 196 -22.05 -40.00 -13.70
C PRO A 196 -20.75 -39.54 -14.38
N SER A 197 -19.98 -40.45 -15.01
CA SER A 197 -18.76 -40.10 -15.75
C SER A 197 -19.09 -39.19 -16.96
N MET A 198 -20.17 -39.50 -17.69
CA MET A 198 -20.62 -38.70 -18.83
C MET A 198 -21.10 -37.31 -18.40
N ASN A 199 -21.91 -37.25 -17.34
CA ASN A 199 -22.36 -35.97 -16.76
C ASN A 199 -21.16 -35.13 -16.31
N ARG A 200 -20.16 -35.75 -15.67
CA ARG A 200 -18.91 -35.04 -15.33
C ARG A 200 -18.22 -34.52 -16.58
N TYR A 201 -18.10 -35.33 -17.64
CA TYR A 201 -17.46 -34.89 -18.87
C TYR A 201 -18.19 -33.67 -19.49
N VAL A 202 -19.50 -33.73 -19.66
CA VAL A 202 -20.27 -32.65 -20.28
C VAL A 202 -20.34 -31.41 -19.38
N ILE A 203 -20.71 -31.60 -18.12
CA ILE A 203 -20.97 -30.48 -17.20
C ILE A 203 -19.66 -29.92 -16.65
N TYR A 204 -18.80 -30.76 -16.08
CA TYR A 204 -17.58 -30.29 -15.44
C TYR A 204 -16.51 -29.91 -16.46
N GLU A 205 -16.09 -30.86 -17.31
CA GLU A 205 -15.01 -30.59 -18.28
C GLU A 205 -15.48 -29.71 -19.46
N GLY A 206 -16.72 -29.88 -19.91
CA GLY A 206 -17.27 -29.16 -21.07
C GLY A 206 -17.79 -27.76 -20.77
N PHE A 207 -18.29 -27.51 -19.56
CA PHE A 207 -18.92 -26.22 -19.20
C PHE A 207 -18.24 -25.53 -18.01
N LEU A 208 -18.18 -26.18 -16.84
CA LEU A 208 -17.72 -25.54 -15.61
C LEU A 208 -16.23 -25.16 -15.65
N VAL A 209 -15.35 -26.03 -16.15
CA VAL A 209 -13.91 -25.76 -16.25
C VAL A 209 -13.62 -24.58 -17.21
N PRO A 210 -14.18 -24.54 -18.44
CA PRO A 210 -14.10 -23.36 -19.31
C PRO A 210 -14.63 -22.09 -18.64
N LEU A 211 -15.81 -22.15 -18.00
CA LEU A 211 -16.38 -21.00 -17.28
C LEU A 211 -15.45 -20.50 -16.16
N THR A 212 -14.88 -21.41 -15.37
CA THR A 212 -13.88 -21.08 -14.34
C THR A 212 -12.66 -20.40 -14.96
N GLN A 213 -12.19 -20.86 -16.12
CA GLN A 213 -11.06 -20.24 -16.81
C GLN A 213 -11.41 -18.83 -17.30
N ASP A 214 -12.54 -18.66 -17.98
CA ASP A 214 -12.99 -17.37 -18.50
C ASP A 214 -13.20 -16.34 -17.38
N LEU A 215 -13.80 -16.75 -16.26
CA LEU A 215 -14.00 -15.88 -15.09
C LEU A 215 -12.68 -15.56 -14.38
N SER A 216 -11.75 -16.51 -14.32
CA SER A 216 -10.41 -16.27 -13.77
C SER A 216 -9.64 -15.26 -14.62
N ASP A 217 -9.67 -15.40 -15.95
CA ASP A 217 -8.98 -14.49 -16.88
C ASP A 217 -9.60 -13.09 -16.83
N LEU A 218 -10.93 -13.01 -16.74
CA LEU A 218 -11.65 -11.75 -16.55
C LEU A 218 -11.25 -11.08 -15.23
N ALA A 219 -11.27 -11.80 -14.12
CA ALA A 219 -10.87 -11.25 -12.83
C ALA A 219 -9.41 -10.77 -12.83
N GLN A 220 -8.50 -11.55 -13.43
CA GLN A 220 -7.10 -11.18 -13.58
C GLN A 220 -6.93 -9.89 -14.40
N SER A 221 -7.73 -9.69 -15.44
CA SER A 221 -7.72 -8.46 -16.24
C SER A 221 -8.26 -7.23 -15.50
N GLN A 222 -9.02 -7.42 -14.42
CA GLN A 222 -9.55 -6.35 -13.58
C GLN A 222 -8.61 -5.97 -12.43
N LEU A 223 -7.57 -6.75 -12.18
CA LEU A 223 -6.61 -6.46 -11.12
C LEU A 223 -5.80 -5.21 -11.46
N PRO A 224 -5.55 -4.31 -10.48
CA PRO A 224 -4.76 -3.12 -10.71
C PRO A 224 -3.29 -3.48 -11.00
N GLU A 225 -2.70 -2.80 -11.98
CA GLU A 225 -1.26 -2.84 -12.18
C GLU A 225 -0.56 -2.05 -11.06
N LEU A 226 0.07 -2.75 -10.13
CA LEU A 226 0.83 -2.11 -9.04
C LEU A 226 2.19 -1.62 -9.53
N SER A 227 2.33 -0.31 -9.73
CA SER A 227 3.60 0.39 -9.91
C SER A 227 4.11 1.06 -8.62
N ASP A 228 3.21 1.29 -7.65
CA ASP A 228 3.51 1.87 -6.34
C ASP A 228 2.59 1.26 -5.27
N TYR A 229 2.83 1.57 -3.99
CA TYR A 229 1.99 1.15 -2.87
C TYR A 229 0.57 1.71 -3.00
N ASP A 230 -0.43 0.82 -3.04
CA ASP A 230 -1.85 1.20 -3.04
C ASP A 230 -2.49 0.87 -1.67
N PRO A 231 -2.83 1.88 -0.84
CA PRO A 231 -3.48 1.65 0.45
C PRO A 231 -4.92 1.17 0.32
N ALA A 232 -5.56 1.35 -0.85
CA ALA A 232 -6.93 0.95 -1.13
C ALA A 232 -7.01 -0.35 -1.94
N LEU A 233 -5.93 -1.14 -1.97
CA LEU A 233 -5.89 -2.40 -2.72
C LEU A 233 -7.05 -3.33 -2.34
N GLU A 234 -7.31 -3.50 -1.04
CA GLU A 234 -8.35 -4.42 -0.53
C GLU A 234 -9.75 -4.09 -1.05
N GLU A 235 -10.08 -2.81 -1.22
CA GLU A 235 -11.39 -2.37 -1.73
C GLU A 235 -11.63 -2.76 -3.20
N ARG A 236 -10.56 -3.11 -3.92
CA ARG A 236 -10.59 -3.51 -5.34
C ARG A 236 -10.52 -5.02 -5.53
N ASN A 237 -10.67 -5.82 -4.46
CA ASN A 237 -10.63 -7.28 -4.52
C ASN A 237 -11.80 -7.85 -5.37
N PRO A 238 -11.55 -8.45 -6.55
CA PRO A 238 -12.62 -8.90 -7.44
C PRO A 238 -13.17 -10.29 -7.07
N ILE A 239 -12.63 -10.96 -6.05
CA ILE A 239 -12.92 -12.36 -5.73
C ILE A 239 -14.41 -12.58 -5.48
N GLU A 240 -15.02 -11.83 -4.57
CA GLU A 240 -16.44 -12.03 -4.20
C GLU A 240 -17.40 -11.74 -5.35
N ALA A 241 -17.09 -10.73 -6.18
CA ALA A 241 -17.90 -10.41 -7.35
C ALA A 241 -17.80 -11.50 -8.41
N THR A 242 -16.60 -12.05 -8.62
CA THR A 242 -16.36 -13.14 -9.59
C THR A 242 -17.02 -14.44 -9.15
N LEU A 243 -16.94 -14.78 -7.86
CA LEU A 243 -17.61 -15.95 -7.29
C LEU A 243 -19.14 -15.84 -7.37
N ARG A 244 -19.71 -14.64 -7.20
CA ARG A 244 -21.16 -14.42 -7.41
C ARG A 244 -21.56 -14.63 -8.87
N ARG A 245 -20.78 -14.12 -9.82
CA ARG A 245 -21.02 -14.35 -11.26
C ARG A 245 -20.97 -15.83 -11.64
N PHE A 246 -20.05 -16.59 -11.03
CA PHE A 246 -20.02 -18.05 -11.20
C PHE A 246 -21.33 -18.70 -10.73
N ASP A 247 -21.84 -18.32 -9.56
CA ASP A 247 -23.08 -18.87 -9.01
C ASP A 247 -24.30 -18.53 -9.88
N GLU A 248 -24.37 -17.29 -10.38
CA GLU A 248 -25.40 -16.83 -11.31
C GLU A 248 -25.36 -17.60 -12.64
N ALA A 249 -24.17 -17.75 -13.23
CA ALA A 249 -23.98 -18.50 -14.48
C ALA A 249 -24.33 -19.99 -14.34
N CYS A 250 -24.15 -20.57 -13.15
CA CYS A 250 -24.48 -21.97 -12.86
C CYS A 250 -25.91 -22.20 -12.37
N SER A 251 -26.76 -21.16 -12.30
CA SER A 251 -28.10 -21.23 -11.70
C SER A 251 -29.09 -22.11 -12.47
N HIS A 252 -28.88 -22.30 -13.77
CA HIS A 252 -29.71 -23.13 -14.65
C HIS A 252 -29.37 -24.63 -14.58
N LEU A 253 -28.23 -25.00 -13.97
CA LEU A 253 -27.83 -26.39 -13.82
C LEU A 253 -28.78 -27.15 -12.90
N SER A 254 -28.95 -28.45 -13.17
CA SER A 254 -29.79 -29.32 -12.37
C SER A 254 -29.41 -29.30 -10.88
N THR A 255 -30.39 -29.35 -10.00
CA THR A 255 -30.20 -29.45 -8.53
C THR A 255 -29.93 -30.88 -8.05
N ALA A 256 -29.72 -31.82 -8.97
CA ALA A 256 -29.31 -33.18 -8.62
C ALA A 256 -28.00 -33.17 -7.82
N THR A 257 -27.93 -33.99 -6.77
CA THR A 257 -26.78 -34.03 -5.83
C THR A 257 -25.44 -34.21 -6.53
N SER A 258 -25.40 -35.02 -7.61
CA SER A 258 -24.19 -35.23 -8.39
C SER A 258 -23.72 -33.96 -9.12
N VAL A 259 -24.64 -33.16 -9.66
CA VAL A 259 -24.32 -31.90 -10.33
C VAL A 259 -23.89 -30.83 -9.32
N GLU A 260 -24.52 -30.79 -8.15
CA GLU A 260 -24.13 -29.86 -7.09
C GLU A 260 -22.70 -30.14 -6.58
N ALA A 261 -22.29 -31.40 -6.47
CA ALA A 261 -20.92 -31.75 -6.14
C ALA A 261 -19.91 -31.21 -7.17
N LEU A 262 -20.24 -31.28 -8.47
CA LEU A 262 -19.39 -30.73 -9.54
C LEU A 262 -19.32 -29.20 -9.48
N LYS A 263 -20.44 -28.52 -9.16
CA LYS A 263 -20.45 -27.06 -8.96
C LYS A 263 -19.55 -26.65 -7.80
N VAL A 264 -19.59 -27.38 -6.68
CA VAL A 264 -18.72 -27.13 -5.53
C VAL A 264 -17.25 -27.31 -5.91
N GLU A 265 -16.91 -28.39 -6.62
CA GLU A 265 -15.54 -28.64 -7.09
C GLU A 265 -15.04 -27.51 -8.01
N ALA A 266 -15.83 -27.09 -9.00
CA ALA A 266 -15.48 -26.02 -9.92
C ALA A 266 -15.37 -24.66 -9.22
N ARG A 267 -16.26 -24.39 -8.25
CA ARG A 267 -16.19 -23.19 -7.41
C ARG A 267 -14.92 -23.15 -6.57
N GLN A 268 -14.51 -24.29 -6.01
CA GLN A 268 -13.25 -24.41 -5.26
C GLN A 268 -12.05 -24.18 -6.17
N LEU A 269 -12.06 -24.74 -7.38
CA LEU A 269 -11.02 -24.51 -8.39
C LEU A 269 -10.91 -23.01 -8.75
N LEU A 270 -12.04 -22.35 -9.02
CA LEU A 270 -12.08 -20.91 -9.29
C LEU A 270 -11.54 -20.11 -8.10
N SER A 271 -12.05 -20.39 -6.90
CA SER A 271 -11.63 -19.72 -5.66
C SER A 271 -10.12 -19.85 -5.44
N SER A 272 -9.55 -21.05 -5.60
CA SER A 272 -8.10 -21.27 -5.46
C SER A 272 -7.31 -20.41 -6.44
N LYS A 273 -7.67 -20.44 -7.74
CA LYS A 273 -7.00 -19.63 -8.77
C LYS A 273 -7.04 -18.14 -8.45
N LEU A 274 -8.20 -17.63 -8.05
CA LEU A 274 -8.37 -16.21 -7.73
C LEU A 274 -7.54 -15.80 -6.49
N TRP A 275 -7.54 -16.62 -5.44
CA TRP A 275 -6.76 -16.36 -4.23
C TRP A 275 -5.26 -16.46 -4.46
N ASP A 276 -4.79 -17.35 -5.33
CA ASP A 276 -3.36 -17.44 -5.66
C ASP A 276 -2.85 -16.16 -6.33
N VAL A 277 -3.60 -15.63 -7.30
CA VAL A 277 -3.27 -14.37 -7.96
C VAL A 277 -3.39 -13.18 -7.00
N TRP A 278 -4.44 -13.16 -6.16
CA TRP A 278 -4.63 -12.10 -5.16
C TRP A 278 -3.52 -12.05 -4.13
N ARG A 279 -3.13 -13.19 -3.54
CA ARG A 279 -2.03 -13.28 -2.57
C ARG A 279 -0.71 -12.81 -3.16
N TRP A 280 -0.46 -13.11 -4.43
CA TRP A 280 0.72 -12.59 -5.14
C TRP A 280 0.68 -11.06 -5.22
N LEU A 281 -0.49 -10.48 -5.51
CA LEU A 281 -0.68 -9.03 -5.58
C LEU A 281 -0.54 -8.35 -4.22
N GLU A 282 -1.11 -8.94 -3.16
CA GLU A 282 -0.92 -8.50 -1.76
C GLU A 282 0.54 -8.50 -1.36
N ALA A 283 1.26 -9.61 -1.64
CA ALA A 283 2.69 -9.72 -1.36
C ALA A 283 3.49 -8.65 -2.10
N LYS A 284 3.17 -8.39 -3.38
CA LYS A 284 3.79 -7.32 -4.16
C LYS A 284 3.51 -5.94 -3.55
N ASN A 285 2.26 -5.66 -3.15
CA ASN A 285 1.89 -4.39 -2.52
C ASN A 285 2.59 -4.20 -1.16
N GLU A 286 2.75 -5.27 -0.39
CA GLU A 286 3.47 -5.23 0.88
C GLU A 286 4.96 -4.90 0.68
N VAL A 287 5.59 -5.46 -0.35
CA VAL A 287 6.97 -5.11 -0.72
C VAL A 287 7.06 -3.62 -1.09
N LEU A 288 6.16 -3.11 -1.93
CA LEU A 288 6.09 -1.70 -2.32
C LEU A 288 5.83 -0.80 -1.10
N GLY A 289 4.94 -1.19 -0.20
CA GLY A 289 4.65 -0.45 1.03
C GLY A 289 5.84 -0.34 1.98
N ASN A 290 6.73 -1.33 1.94
CA ASN A 290 7.95 -1.37 2.74
C ASN A 290 9.12 -0.57 2.15
N GLU A 291 8.99 -0.06 0.93
CA GLU A 291 9.99 0.83 0.34
C GLU A 291 10.08 2.17 1.09
N ILE A 292 11.28 2.76 1.07
CA ILE A 292 11.54 4.06 1.67
C ILE A 292 10.92 5.13 0.77
N ARG A 293 10.01 5.91 1.33
CA ARG A 293 9.40 7.09 0.70
C ARG A 293 10.30 8.32 0.84
N ASP A 294 10.82 8.52 2.05
CA ASP A 294 11.62 9.70 2.40
C ASP A 294 12.68 9.33 3.45
N SER A 295 13.80 10.07 3.44
CA SER A 295 14.88 9.93 4.41
C SER A 295 15.33 11.30 4.90
N VAL A 296 15.21 11.53 6.21
CA VAL A 296 15.63 12.77 6.86
C VAL A 296 16.90 12.50 7.65
N GLN A 297 17.88 13.41 7.58
CA GLN A 297 19.05 13.38 8.46
C GLN A 297 18.79 14.26 9.68
N GLU A 298 19.00 13.69 10.86
CA GLU A 298 18.98 14.41 12.12
C GLU A 298 20.40 14.47 12.68
N THR A 299 20.78 15.62 13.25
CA THR A 299 22.07 15.83 13.90
C THR A 299 21.86 16.22 15.36
N ARG A 300 22.75 15.75 16.24
CA ARG A 300 22.81 16.18 17.64
C ARG A 300 24.25 16.39 18.09
N GLU A 301 24.43 17.28 19.04
CA GLU A 301 25.70 17.46 19.74
C GLU A 301 25.69 16.64 21.04
N VAL A 302 26.74 15.86 21.30
CA VAL A 302 26.94 15.10 22.54
C VAL A 302 28.20 15.59 23.21
N GLU A 303 28.09 16.07 24.44
CA GLU A 303 29.24 16.53 25.22
C GLU A 303 30.21 15.38 25.49
N ILE A 304 31.46 15.51 25.02
CA ILE A 304 32.54 14.54 25.25
C ILE A 304 33.26 14.89 26.55
N SER A 305 33.63 16.16 26.69
CA SER A 305 34.41 16.65 27.80
C SER A 305 34.17 18.14 28.01
N SER A 306 34.43 18.56 29.25
CA SER A 306 34.33 19.94 29.69
C SER A 306 35.61 20.29 30.41
N ALA A 307 36.29 21.34 29.95
CA ALA A 307 37.54 21.80 30.52
C ALA A 307 37.49 23.29 30.81
N LYS A 308 37.96 23.66 31.99
CA LYS A 308 38.21 25.07 32.33
C LYS A 308 39.42 25.55 31.55
N SER A 309 39.27 26.66 30.82
CA SER A 309 40.30 27.28 29.99
C SER A 309 40.28 28.78 30.23
N LEU A 310 41.44 29.42 30.16
CA LEU A 310 41.51 30.87 30.23
C LEU A 310 40.95 31.48 28.93
N VAL A 311 40.20 32.57 29.04
CA VAL A 311 39.58 33.29 27.91
C VAL A 311 40.62 33.76 26.89
N GLY A 312 41.85 34.05 27.34
CA GLY A 312 42.99 34.38 26.50
C GLY A 312 44.30 34.24 27.26
N GLY A 313 45.40 33.97 26.56
CA GLY A 313 46.71 33.72 27.18
C GLY A 313 47.32 34.97 27.84
N ALA A 314 47.28 36.12 27.17
CA ALA A 314 47.80 37.40 27.65
C ALA A 314 46.75 38.50 27.47
N GLY A 315 46.49 39.33 28.49
CA GLY A 315 45.56 40.46 28.38
C GLY A 315 44.77 40.73 29.67
N LEU A 316 43.80 41.63 29.58
CA LEU A 316 42.96 42.07 30.71
C LEU A 316 42.04 40.97 31.26
N LEU A 317 41.80 39.92 30.47
CA LEU A 317 40.97 38.77 30.83
C LEU A 317 41.80 37.50 31.08
N SER A 318 43.11 37.62 31.29
CA SER A 318 44.01 36.46 31.45
C SER A 318 43.72 35.60 32.67
N GLU A 319 43.04 36.14 33.67
CA GLU A 319 42.62 35.39 34.88
C GLU A 319 41.18 34.85 34.77
N VAL A 320 40.43 35.25 33.72
CA VAL A 320 39.05 34.80 33.54
C VAL A 320 39.05 33.37 33.01
N VAL A 321 38.48 32.48 33.80
CA VAL A 321 38.31 31.07 33.47
C VAL A 321 36.92 30.87 32.87
N VAL A 322 36.86 30.39 31.64
CA VAL A 322 35.63 29.91 30.98
C VAL A 322 35.64 28.41 30.86
N THR A 323 34.46 27.84 30.70
CA THR A 323 34.25 26.42 30.50
C THR A 323 34.16 26.14 29.00
N LYS A 324 35.19 25.52 28.43
CA LYS A 324 35.16 25.02 27.06
C LYS A 324 34.60 23.61 27.05
N GLN A 325 33.48 23.42 26.36
CA GLN A 325 32.84 22.13 26.17
C GLN A 325 33.17 21.61 24.78
N LEU A 326 33.72 20.41 24.71
CA LEU A 326 33.99 19.69 23.47
C LEU A 326 32.80 18.79 23.18
N PHE A 327 32.09 19.08 22.11
CA PHE A 327 30.98 18.28 21.62
C PHE A 327 31.42 17.40 20.46
N ARG A 328 30.88 16.18 20.41
CA ARG A 328 30.92 15.33 19.22
C ARG A 328 29.60 15.47 18.50
N GLU A 329 29.63 15.75 17.21
CA GLU A 329 28.42 15.68 16.41
C GLU A 329 28.12 14.22 16.07
N GLU A 330 26.88 13.84 16.33
CA GLU A 330 26.32 12.56 15.93
C GLU A 330 25.19 12.80 14.94
N GLY A 331 25.12 12.01 13.89
CA GLY A 331 24.04 12.01 12.91
C GLY A 331 23.29 10.69 12.93
N ARG A 332 21.99 10.73 12.65
CA ARG A 332 21.21 9.54 12.31
C ARG A 332 20.34 9.80 11.09
N THR A 333 20.01 8.74 10.38
CA THR A 333 19.01 8.77 9.30
C THR A 333 17.69 8.24 9.84
N VAL A 334 16.62 8.98 9.55
CA VAL A 334 15.24 8.63 9.87
C VAL A 334 14.54 8.26 8.58
N LEU A 335 14.09 7.00 8.48
CA LEU A 335 13.50 6.44 7.27
C LEU A 335 11.97 6.40 7.40
N TYR A 336 11.28 6.97 6.42
CA TYR A 336 9.82 6.94 6.31
C TYR A 336 9.42 5.97 5.21
N ARG A 337 8.64 4.93 5.53
CA ARG A 337 8.15 3.94 4.56
C ARG A 337 6.88 4.40 3.86
N LYS A 338 6.62 3.91 2.64
CA LYS A 338 5.42 4.28 1.85
C LYS A 338 4.10 3.91 2.53
N LYS A 339 4.05 2.74 3.19
CA LYS A 339 2.89 2.27 3.98
C LYS A 339 2.57 3.14 5.20
N GLY A 340 3.45 4.10 5.55
CA GLY A 340 3.34 4.90 6.75
C GLY A 340 3.87 4.17 7.98
N GLY A 341 3.36 4.54 9.16
CA GLY A 341 3.82 4.01 10.45
C GLY A 341 4.89 4.86 11.14
N HIS A 342 5.44 4.34 12.24
CA HIS A 342 6.52 5.01 12.96
C HIS A 342 7.80 4.99 12.12
N PRO A 343 8.51 6.13 12.03
CA PRO A 343 9.74 6.18 11.26
C PRO A 343 10.82 5.30 11.88
N GLU A 344 11.56 4.59 11.02
CA GLU A 344 12.68 3.76 11.43
C GLU A 344 13.90 4.66 11.67
N CYS A 345 14.24 4.86 12.95
CA CYS A 345 15.39 5.66 13.34
C CYS A 345 16.64 4.79 13.39
N LEU A 346 17.59 5.03 12.48
CA LEU A 346 18.89 4.37 12.55
C LEU A 346 19.66 4.80 13.81
N PRO A 347 20.60 3.98 14.31
CA PRO A 347 21.41 4.35 15.46
C PRO A 347 22.25 5.60 15.17
N TRP A 348 22.40 6.44 16.18
CA TRP A 348 23.30 7.59 16.14
C TRP A 348 24.73 7.13 15.84
N LYS A 349 25.36 7.77 14.86
CA LYS A 349 26.77 7.54 14.50
C LYS A 349 27.53 8.86 14.59
N SER A 350 28.76 8.80 15.07
CA SER A 350 29.63 9.98 15.06
C SER A 350 29.93 10.38 13.61
N LEU A 351 29.83 11.67 13.32
CA LEU A 351 30.20 12.25 12.03
C LEU A 351 31.72 12.50 11.91
N GLY A 352 32.49 12.20 12.95
CA GLY A 352 33.93 12.50 13.03
C GLY A 352 34.25 13.97 13.28
N THR A 353 33.24 14.85 13.31
CA THR A 353 33.36 16.26 13.63
C THR A 353 33.25 16.46 15.14
N THR A 354 34.15 17.28 15.68
CA THR A 354 34.07 17.79 17.05
C THR A 354 33.98 19.31 17.01
N VAL A 355 33.15 19.86 17.88
CA VAL A 355 32.92 21.31 17.97
C VAL A 355 33.24 21.73 19.39
N THR A 356 34.12 22.72 19.55
CA THR A 356 34.37 23.32 20.86
C THR A 356 33.47 24.53 21.00
N ARG A 357 32.64 24.58 22.05
CA ARG A 357 31.83 25.76 22.40
C ARG A 357 32.27 26.30 23.75
N THR A 358 32.19 27.62 23.90
CA THR A 358 32.32 28.25 25.21
C THR A 358 30.95 28.19 25.87
N LYS A 359 30.86 27.58 27.06
CA LYS A 359 29.59 27.52 27.81
C LYS A 359 29.08 28.93 28.13
N GLU A 360 30.00 29.81 28.51
CA GLU A 360 29.77 31.23 28.72
C GLU A 360 29.81 31.97 27.37
N PHE A 361 28.73 31.84 26.59
CA PHE A 361 28.62 32.38 25.23
C PHE A 361 28.82 33.90 25.10
N ALA A 362 28.80 34.66 26.21
CA ALA A 362 29.17 36.07 26.19
C ALA A 362 30.57 36.29 25.61
N PHE A 363 31.49 35.36 25.88
CA PHE A 363 32.88 35.43 25.45
C PHE A 363 33.08 35.11 23.97
N ASP A 364 32.08 34.55 23.28
CA ASP A 364 32.13 34.37 21.83
C ASP A 364 32.06 35.72 21.09
N SER A 365 31.49 36.75 21.73
CA SER A 365 31.45 38.13 21.20
C SER A 365 32.71 38.94 21.49
N LEU A 366 33.61 38.45 22.35
CA LEU A 366 34.81 39.19 22.79
C LEU A 366 35.69 39.69 21.63
N PRO A 367 35.99 38.88 20.57
CA PRO A 367 36.81 39.36 19.44
C PRO A 367 36.14 40.46 18.62
N ALA A 368 34.82 40.60 18.69
CA ALA A 368 34.04 41.59 17.96
C ALA A 368 33.83 42.89 18.75
N LEU A 369 34.26 42.95 20.02
CA LEU A 369 34.08 44.15 20.83
C LEU A 369 34.95 45.32 20.31
N PRO A 370 34.38 46.54 20.26
CA PRO A 370 35.06 47.71 19.71
C PRO A 370 36.22 48.17 20.61
N LYS A 371 37.43 48.17 20.07
CA LYS A 371 38.62 48.68 20.77
C LYS A 371 38.81 50.15 20.43
N LEU A 372 38.72 51.03 21.43
CA LEU A 372 38.95 52.47 21.25
C LEU A 372 40.14 52.96 22.10
N ARG A 373 40.93 53.87 21.53
CA ARG A 373 42.04 54.55 22.22
C ARG A 373 42.04 56.01 21.82
N GLY A 374 42.04 56.92 22.80
CA GLY A 374 42.05 58.36 22.52
C GLY A 374 42.16 59.21 23.78
N SER A 375 42.53 60.47 23.60
CA SER A 375 42.63 61.47 24.66
C SER A 375 41.25 62.05 24.99
N LEU A 376 40.83 61.90 26.24
CA LEU A 376 39.58 62.47 26.75
C LEU A 376 39.86 63.47 27.86
N LEU A 377 39.10 64.56 27.91
CA LEU A 377 39.17 65.49 29.04
C LEU A 377 38.27 64.97 30.17
N LYS A 378 38.88 64.44 31.21
CA LYS A 378 38.19 63.89 32.37
C LYS A 378 37.96 64.96 33.43
N THR A 379 36.71 65.13 33.88
CA THR A 379 36.40 66.06 34.97
C THR A 379 36.96 65.56 36.32
N SER A 380 37.66 66.43 37.04
CA SER A 380 38.20 66.16 38.37
C SER A 380 37.08 66.08 39.41
N PRO A 381 37.11 65.08 40.32
CA PRO A 381 36.11 64.95 41.39
C PRO A 381 36.36 65.89 42.57
N ASN A 382 37.55 66.51 42.64
CA ASN A 382 37.94 67.34 43.78
C ASN A 382 37.07 68.62 43.81
N THR A 383 36.22 68.76 44.83
CA THR A 383 35.31 69.90 45.04
C THR A 383 36.05 71.24 45.06
N LEU A 384 37.31 71.24 45.54
CA LEU A 384 38.17 72.40 45.56
C LEU A 384 38.62 72.82 44.15
N ARG A 385 38.78 71.86 43.22
CA ARG A 385 38.97 72.14 41.78
C ARG A 385 37.66 72.48 41.08
N ALA A 386 36.52 71.95 41.54
CA ALA A 386 35.21 72.31 41.00
C ALA A 386 34.88 73.80 41.26
N MET A 387 35.38 74.40 42.34
CA MET A 387 35.27 75.84 42.60
C MET A 387 36.03 76.69 41.55
N LEU A 388 37.05 76.14 40.90
CA LEU A 388 37.83 76.78 39.82
C LEU A 388 37.26 76.51 38.41
N ARG A 389 36.03 75.97 38.29
CA ARG A 389 35.35 75.71 37.00
C ARG A 389 35.26 76.92 36.08
N LEU A 390 35.19 78.13 36.65
CA LEU A 390 35.17 79.38 35.89
C LEU A 390 36.42 79.59 35.01
N LEU A 391 37.53 78.90 35.30
CA LEU A 391 38.76 78.96 34.52
C LEU A 391 38.99 77.74 33.62
N ARG A 392 38.02 76.81 33.49
CA ARG A 392 38.17 75.52 32.77
C ARG A 392 39.35 74.65 33.24
N VAL A 393 39.82 74.83 34.49
CA VAL A 393 40.96 74.07 35.06
C VAL A 393 40.52 72.74 35.69
N ASP A 394 39.24 72.40 35.66
CA ASP A 394 38.71 71.17 36.27
C ASP A 394 38.77 69.94 35.34
N GLN A 395 39.14 70.15 34.09
CA GLN A 395 39.34 69.10 33.09
C GLN A 395 40.81 68.66 33.05
N GLN A 396 41.03 67.34 33.06
CA GLN A 396 42.35 66.75 32.97
C GLN A 396 42.43 65.92 31.69
N PRO A 397 43.40 66.19 30.79
CA PRO A 397 43.63 65.30 29.66
C PRO A 397 44.04 63.93 30.20
N ARG A 398 43.38 62.88 29.70
CA ARG A 398 43.67 61.50 30.04
C ARG A 398 43.68 60.68 28.76
N LEU A 399 44.70 59.84 28.59
CA LEU A 399 44.63 58.82 27.56
C LEU A 399 43.68 57.73 28.05
N CYS A 400 42.57 57.54 27.34
CA CYS A 400 41.56 56.53 27.64
C CYS A 400 41.65 55.36 26.66
N VAL A 401 41.46 54.16 27.17
CA VAL A 401 41.49 52.91 26.40
C VAL A 401 40.26 52.08 26.78
N LEU A 402 39.48 51.68 25.79
CA LEU A 402 38.38 50.74 25.92
C LEU A 402 38.75 49.46 25.19
N GLN A 403 38.88 48.36 25.94
CA GLN A 403 39.29 47.07 25.40
C GLN A 403 38.87 45.95 26.35
N ASP A 404 38.48 44.78 25.80
CA ASP A 404 38.23 43.53 26.52
C ASP A 404 37.34 43.67 27.78
N GLY A 405 36.31 44.50 27.69
CA GLY A 405 35.36 44.75 28.80
C GLY A 405 35.86 45.77 29.84
N HIS A 406 36.93 46.52 29.56
CA HIS A 406 37.53 47.47 30.48
C HIS A 406 37.60 48.86 29.87
N PHE A 407 37.24 49.88 30.64
CA PHE A 407 37.47 51.29 30.31
C PHE A 407 38.53 51.88 31.24
N MET A 408 39.72 52.16 30.73
CA MET A 408 40.91 52.55 31.50
C MET A 408 41.32 53.97 31.15
N TRP A 409 41.97 54.68 32.09
CA TRP A 409 42.56 55.99 31.81
C TRP A 409 43.93 56.21 32.47
N PHE A 410 44.82 56.86 31.74
CA PHE A 410 46.22 57.16 32.09
C PHE A 410 46.46 58.68 32.08
N GLU A 411 47.54 59.16 32.70
CA GLU A 411 47.80 60.61 32.78
C GLU A 411 48.32 61.21 31.49
N ASP A 412 49.16 60.46 30.80
CA ASP A 412 49.91 60.94 29.64
C ASP A 412 50.28 59.72 28.80
N ALA A 413 50.03 59.80 27.50
CA ALA A 413 50.36 58.75 26.54
C ALA A 413 51.86 58.45 26.51
N SER A 414 52.70 59.49 26.58
CA SER A 414 54.15 59.37 26.50
C SER A 414 54.74 58.66 27.72
N LYS A 415 54.15 58.88 28.89
CA LYS A 415 54.58 58.25 30.16
C LYS A 415 54.04 56.85 30.32
N ALA A 416 52.81 56.59 29.86
CA ALA A 416 52.18 55.27 29.98
C ALA A 416 52.96 54.20 29.22
N ALA A 417 53.39 54.51 27.98
CA ALA A 417 54.14 53.58 27.13
C ALA A 417 55.57 53.28 27.62
N GLN A 418 56.26 54.26 28.23
CA GLN A 418 57.68 54.12 28.58
C GLN A 418 57.92 53.43 29.94
N ALA A 419 56.99 53.53 30.89
CA ALA A 419 57.23 53.13 32.28
C ALA A 419 56.50 51.84 32.71
N GLY A 420 55.69 51.23 31.84
CA GLY A 420 54.75 50.19 32.28
C GLY A 420 53.77 50.73 33.33
N ASP A 421 53.37 52.00 33.21
CA ASP A 421 52.58 52.70 34.22
C ASP A 421 51.23 51.99 34.43
N GLN A 422 50.76 51.99 35.67
CA GLN A 422 49.44 51.46 36.01
C GLN A 422 48.37 52.49 35.66
N ALA A 423 47.23 52.02 35.17
CA ALA A 423 46.07 52.88 34.92
C ALA A 423 45.73 53.69 36.18
N LYS A 424 45.52 55.00 36.05
CA LYS A 424 45.12 55.82 37.20
C LYS A 424 43.71 55.47 37.67
N GLY A 425 42.86 55.02 36.75
CA GLY A 425 41.71 54.22 37.09
C GLY A 425 41.19 53.36 35.94
N CYS A 426 40.33 52.41 36.29
CA CYS A 426 39.78 51.42 35.37
C CYS A 426 38.35 51.04 35.80
N ILE A 427 37.42 51.04 34.84
CA ILE A 427 36.09 50.46 35.01
C ILE A 427 36.10 49.11 34.29
N ASN A 428 36.27 48.03 35.05
CA ASN A 428 36.03 46.67 34.57
C ASN A 428 34.52 46.38 34.53
N PHE A 429 33.91 46.30 33.34
CA PHE A 429 32.46 46.11 33.19
C PHE A 429 31.97 44.70 33.57
N LEU A 430 32.88 43.74 33.78
CA LEU A 430 32.52 42.44 34.36
C LEU A 430 32.13 42.62 35.83
N VAL A 431 32.85 43.44 36.59
CA VAL A 431 32.62 43.64 38.02
C VAL A 431 31.76 44.87 38.30
N HIS A 432 32.01 45.96 37.57
CA HIS A 432 31.35 47.25 37.74
C HIS A 432 30.14 47.37 36.81
N ARG A 433 28.95 47.12 37.36
CA ARG A 433 27.69 47.39 36.67
C ARG A 433 27.55 48.87 36.39
N ALA A 434 27.62 49.25 35.11
CA ALA A 434 27.64 50.64 34.67
C ALA A 434 26.44 50.96 33.78
N GLN A 435 26.10 52.25 33.74
CA GLN A 435 25.30 52.86 32.71
C GLN A 435 26.10 54.01 32.10
N ILE A 436 25.80 54.31 30.84
CA ILE A 436 26.38 55.44 30.13
C ILE A 436 25.25 56.32 29.61
N ARG A 437 25.44 57.64 29.71
CA ARG A 437 24.54 58.63 29.12
C ARG A 437 25.32 59.75 28.47
N GLN A 438 24.78 60.28 27.39
CA GLN A 438 25.27 61.52 26.82
C GLN A 438 24.98 62.70 27.78
N HIS A 439 25.95 63.56 27.99
CA HIS A 439 25.81 64.76 28.83
C HIS A 439 25.74 66.04 28.00
N SER A 440 26.51 66.11 26.91
CA SER A 440 26.46 67.15 25.88
C SER A 440 26.84 66.55 24.52
N ASP A 441 26.89 67.38 23.47
CA ASP A 441 27.31 66.93 22.12
C ASP A 441 28.73 66.33 22.11
N THR A 442 29.60 66.78 23.02
CA THR A 442 30.99 66.33 23.12
C THR A 442 31.28 65.49 24.36
N ALA A 443 30.41 65.51 25.38
CA ALA A 443 30.68 64.84 26.65
C ALA A 443 29.69 63.72 26.99
N PHE A 444 30.20 62.69 27.64
CA PHE A 444 29.42 61.57 28.16
C PHE A 444 29.79 61.25 29.60
N VAL A 445 28.87 60.58 30.31
CA VAL A 445 29.04 60.21 31.72
C VAL A 445 28.82 58.71 31.90
N ILE A 446 29.78 58.04 32.52
CA ILE A 446 29.68 56.67 33.00
C ILE A 446 29.38 56.70 34.51
N PHE A 447 28.33 56.02 34.94
CA PHE A 447 27.86 56.02 36.33
C PHE A 447 27.39 54.61 36.75
N PRO A 448 27.34 54.30 38.05
CA PRO A 448 26.97 52.96 38.49
C PRO A 448 25.50 52.69 38.15
N ALA A 449 25.22 51.48 37.65
CA ALA A 449 23.85 51.03 37.37
C ALA A 449 23.10 50.62 38.64
N GLU A 450 23.84 50.20 39.67
CA GLU A 450 23.28 49.71 40.92
C GLU A 450 23.01 50.85 41.92
N PRO A 451 21.89 50.81 42.68
CA PRO A 451 21.57 51.85 43.66
C PRO A 451 22.63 52.04 44.77
N HIS A 452 23.39 50.99 45.07
CA HIS A 452 24.45 51.02 46.09
C HIS A 452 25.80 51.52 45.55
N GLY A 453 25.88 51.82 44.25
CA GLY A 453 27.06 52.33 43.60
C GLY A 453 27.96 51.23 43.04
N TRP A 454 29.23 51.55 42.79
CA TRP A 454 30.25 50.64 42.32
C TRP A 454 30.61 49.59 43.38
N ARG A 455 30.62 48.32 42.98
CA ARG A 455 31.21 47.22 43.77
C ARG A 455 32.73 47.30 43.67
N GLU A 456 33.44 47.17 44.79
CA GLU A 456 34.91 47.19 44.84
C GLU A 456 35.56 48.38 44.10
N PRO A 457 35.32 49.64 44.50
CA PRO A 457 35.82 50.83 43.80
C PRO A 457 37.36 51.02 43.90
N SER A 458 38.14 50.01 44.28
CA SER A 458 39.60 50.07 44.47
C SER A 458 40.38 50.38 43.18
N SER A 459 39.79 50.08 42.03
CA SER A 459 40.37 50.35 40.71
C SER A 459 40.34 51.83 40.31
N PHE A 460 39.68 52.70 41.07
CA PHE A 460 39.68 54.15 40.89
C PHE A 460 39.60 54.88 42.24
N THR A 461 39.68 56.21 42.23
CA THR A 461 39.54 57.00 43.48
C THR A 461 38.08 57.39 43.71
N GLY A 462 37.69 57.82 44.91
CA GLY A 462 36.36 58.38 45.19
C GLY A 462 35.39 57.41 45.87
N ASP A 463 34.12 57.82 45.97
CA ASP A 463 33.05 57.05 46.62
C ASP A 463 32.41 56.02 45.66
N SER A 464 31.56 55.14 46.20
CA SER A 464 30.85 54.14 45.40
C SER A 464 29.82 54.78 44.45
N GLN A 465 29.31 55.97 44.75
CA GLN A 465 28.31 56.66 43.93
C GLN A 465 28.93 57.54 42.83
N ARG A 466 30.25 57.48 42.67
CA ARG A 466 30.98 58.36 41.78
C ARG A 466 30.52 58.21 40.32
N SER A 467 30.28 59.32 39.64
CA SER A 467 30.17 59.35 38.19
C SER A 467 31.47 59.85 37.53
N PHE A 468 31.73 59.40 36.32
CA PHE A 468 32.90 59.77 35.52
C PHE A 468 32.45 60.50 34.27
N SER A 469 32.75 61.80 34.19
CA SER A 469 32.45 62.64 33.04
C SER A 469 33.70 62.79 32.17
N PHE A 470 33.52 62.56 30.87
CA PHE A 470 34.56 62.64 29.85
C PHE A 470 34.09 63.49 28.68
N ASP A 471 34.95 64.40 28.23
CA ASP A 471 34.77 65.18 27.00
C ASP A 471 35.60 64.54 25.87
N ALA A 472 34.94 64.19 24.77
CA ALA A 472 35.53 63.61 23.58
C ALA A 472 36.04 64.74 22.66
N CYS A 473 37.29 65.13 22.88
CA CYS A 473 37.96 66.20 22.15
C CYS A 473 39.00 65.70 21.13
N ASP A 474 38.98 64.41 20.78
CA ASP A 474 40.04 63.74 20.03
C ASP A 474 39.50 62.96 18.80
N VAL A 475 40.27 62.03 18.24
CA VAL A 475 40.00 61.26 17.00
C VAL A 475 38.61 60.61 16.95
N HIS A 476 38.05 60.22 18.09
CA HIS A 476 36.74 59.56 18.17
C HIS A 476 35.66 60.51 18.69
N THR A 477 34.47 60.48 18.07
CA THR A 477 33.33 61.29 18.49
C THR A 477 32.73 60.81 19.81
N CYS A 478 32.00 61.69 20.50
CA CYS A 478 31.25 61.34 21.71
C CYS A 478 30.31 60.13 21.48
N THR A 479 29.61 60.11 20.35
CA THR A 479 28.73 59.01 19.95
C THR A 479 29.48 57.69 19.80
N GLN A 480 30.64 57.67 19.14
CA GLN A 480 31.47 56.47 18.98
C GLN A 480 31.90 55.90 20.34
N TRP A 481 32.32 56.77 21.27
CA TRP A 481 32.64 56.34 22.64
C TRP A 481 31.42 55.79 23.37
N ILE A 482 30.25 56.44 23.25
CA ILE A 482 29.03 55.98 23.91
C ILE A 482 28.61 54.60 23.42
N GLU A 483 28.57 54.40 22.10
CA GLU A 483 28.16 53.14 21.48
C GLU A 483 29.12 52.01 21.87
N ALA A 484 30.43 52.25 21.78
CA ALA A 484 31.43 51.26 22.14
C ALA A 484 31.38 50.92 23.64
N VAL A 485 31.32 51.91 24.52
CA VAL A 485 31.20 51.67 25.97
C VAL A 485 29.90 50.93 26.29
N ALA A 486 28.78 51.28 25.63
CA ALA A 486 27.52 50.57 25.80
C ALA A 486 27.61 49.09 25.39
N GLU A 487 28.32 48.77 24.31
CA GLU A 487 28.60 47.38 23.90
C GLU A 487 29.41 46.63 24.95
N HIS A 488 30.46 47.24 25.47
CA HIS A 488 31.27 46.65 26.53
C HIS A 488 30.49 46.47 27.85
N ILE A 489 29.56 47.37 28.18
CA ILE A 489 28.64 47.23 29.31
C ILE A 489 27.70 46.03 29.08
N ARG A 490 27.11 45.89 27.88
CA ARG A 490 26.24 44.76 27.53
C ARG A 490 26.99 43.44 27.65
N PHE A 491 28.19 43.36 27.10
CA PHE A 491 29.08 42.21 27.24
C PHE A 491 29.38 41.90 28.71
N GLY A 492 29.82 42.88 29.50
CA GLY A 492 30.16 42.69 30.91
C GLY A 492 28.97 42.23 31.75
N ASN A 493 27.77 42.74 31.44
CA ASN A 493 26.51 42.30 32.06
C ASN A 493 26.24 40.82 31.81
N LEU A 494 26.23 40.42 30.55
CA LEU A 494 25.97 39.05 30.12
C LEU A 494 27.04 38.07 30.63
N ALA A 495 28.31 38.42 30.53
CA ALA A 495 29.42 37.58 30.97
C ALA A 495 29.38 37.31 32.48
N ALA A 496 29.09 38.33 33.28
CA ALA A 496 28.98 38.18 34.72
C ALA A 496 27.69 37.46 35.17
N GLU A 497 26.60 37.55 34.41
CA GLU A 497 25.41 36.71 34.63
C GLU A 497 25.76 35.22 34.41
N GLN A 498 26.47 34.91 33.33
CA GLN A 498 26.89 33.55 33.00
C GLN A 498 27.93 32.97 33.96
N LEU A 499 28.90 33.79 34.40
CA LEU A 499 29.93 33.37 35.36
C LEU A 499 29.37 33.29 36.79
N GLY A 500 28.25 33.96 37.09
CA GLY A 500 27.58 33.93 38.38
C GLY A 500 28.50 34.27 39.55
N ALA A 501 28.37 33.53 40.66
CA ALA A 501 29.17 33.74 41.88
C ALA A 501 30.67 33.46 41.70
N ALA A 502 31.07 32.72 40.65
CA ALA A 502 32.47 32.42 40.38
C ALA A 502 33.26 33.66 39.94
N LEU A 503 32.57 34.68 39.42
CA LEU A 503 33.20 35.93 39.00
C LEU A 503 33.97 36.62 40.14
N GLY A 504 33.39 36.64 41.35
CA GLY A 504 33.98 37.32 42.51
C GLY A 504 35.25 36.66 43.05
N TRP A 505 35.54 35.41 42.65
CA TRP A 505 36.73 34.68 43.09
C TRP A 505 37.88 34.78 42.07
N HIS A 506 37.57 35.09 40.81
CA HIS A 506 38.51 34.98 39.69
C HIS A 506 38.85 36.31 39.03
N VAL A 507 38.04 37.36 39.21
CA VAL A 507 38.30 38.67 38.60
C VAL A 507 38.73 39.65 39.66
N LYS A 508 40.04 39.81 39.84
CA LYS A 508 40.57 40.83 40.75
C LYS A 508 40.36 42.22 40.13
N VAL A 509 39.76 43.11 40.90
CA VAL A 509 39.67 44.54 40.55
C VAL A 509 41.04 45.18 40.79
N GLN A 510 41.96 44.98 39.85
CA GLN A 510 43.28 45.60 39.84
C GLN A 510 43.37 46.63 38.71
N LYS A 511 44.20 47.64 38.93
CA LYS A 511 44.54 48.62 37.89
C LYS A 511 45.45 47.93 36.89
N PRO A 512 45.02 47.78 35.62
CA PRO A 512 45.83 47.12 34.64
C PRO A 512 47.08 47.94 34.34
N MET A 513 48.19 47.24 34.11
CA MET A 513 49.42 47.84 33.62
C MET A 513 49.30 48.09 32.12
N TRP A 514 49.95 49.15 31.63
CA TRP A 514 50.00 49.44 30.19
C TRP A 514 50.46 48.22 29.36
N SER A 515 51.39 47.42 29.89
CA SER A 515 51.91 46.21 29.24
C SER A 515 50.90 45.06 29.09
N GLN A 516 49.75 45.12 29.76
CA GLN A 516 48.68 44.12 29.64
C GLN A 516 47.72 44.43 28.48
N LEU A 517 47.85 45.60 27.85
CA LEU A 517 47.13 45.93 26.64
C LEU A 517 47.82 45.23 25.48
N GLN A 518 47.13 44.31 24.79
CA GLN A 518 47.70 43.66 23.62
C GLN A 518 48.00 44.73 22.53
N PRO A 519 49.22 44.77 21.97
CA PRO A 519 49.58 45.70 20.90
C PRO A 519 48.94 45.34 19.54
N ASP A 520 48.16 44.25 19.47
CA ASP A 520 47.60 43.71 18.24
C ASP A 520 46.62 44.68 17.57
N GLY A 521 47.15 45.45 16.61
CA GLY A 521 46.37 46.21 15.62
C GLY A 521 46.29 47.71 15.82
N LEU A 522 46.79 48.26 16.94
CA LEU A 522 46.83 49.71 17.15
C LEU A 522 48.25 50.21 16.85
N ASN A 523 48.48 50.63 15.60
CA ASN A 523 49.73 51.28 15.21
C ASN A 523 50.01 52.47 16.13
N ASP A 524 51.11 52.42 16.88
CA ASP A 524 51.58 53.52 17.74
C ASP A 524 51.91 54.81 16.96
N SER A 525 51.80 54.80 15.62
CA SER A 525 52.03 55.96 14.75
C SER A 525 50.81 56.89 14.57
N GLN A 526 49.70 56.68 15.30
CA GLN A 526 48.49 57.53 15.21
C GLN A 526 48.09 58.22 16.52
N VAL A 527 48.97 58.26 17.53
CA VAL A 527 48.75 58.97 18.81
C VAL A 527 49.59 60.23 18.90
#